data_AF-A0A849HYP4-F1
#
_entry.id   AF-A0A849HYP4-F1
#
_cell.length_a   1.000
_cell.length_b   1.000
_cell.length_c   1.000
_cell.angle_alpha   90.00
_cell.angle_beta   90.00
_cell.angle_gamma   90.00
#
_symmetry.space_group_name_H-M   'P 1'
#
loop_
_entity.id
_entity.type
_entity.pdbx_description
1 polymer ?
#
loop_
_entity_poly.entity_id
_entity_poly.type
_entity_poly.pdbx_seq_one_letter_code
_entity_poly.pdbx_strand_id
1 'polypeptide(L)'
;MKLLSEPLVSSGTFILSKKKGLNWQQNEPFKSSLRVTSTRLEQSMMDNPPTVITKKDQPVIFAFSDIFLSVFQGDKKQVAQYFNLYFSGDVKKWQIALTPKTTPFNKAIKHIELSGGQYITSIEIDETQENNMIINLSNISQRNE
;
A
#
# COMPACT_ATOMS: atom_id res chain seq x y z
N MET A 1 -3.45 4.74 -20.85
CA MET A 1 -4.11 3.59 -21.51
C MET A 1 -4.64 2.74 -20.38
N LYS A 2 -5.96 2.49 -20.33
CA LYS A 2 -6.58 1.75 -19.23
C LYS A 2 -6.09 0.29 -19.28
N LEU A 3 -5.47 -0.20 -18.21
CA LEU A 3 -4.84 -1.54 -18.20
C LEU A 3 -5.86 -2.68 -18.30
N LEU A 4 -7.08 -2.44 -17.83
CA LEU A 4 -8.16 -3.42 -17.82
C LEU A 4 -9.42 -2.81 -18.45
N SER A 5 -10.16 -3.63 -19.18
CA SER A 5 -11.47 -3.28 -19.73
C SER A 5 -12.55 -3.15 -18.65
N GLU A 6 -12.43 -3.92 -17.57
CA GLU A 6 -13.29 -3.89 -16.39
C GLU A 6 -12.45 -3.86 -15.10
N PRO A 7 -12.98 -3.32 -13.98
CA PRO A 7 -12.27 -3.33 -12.71
C PRO A 7 -11.99 -4.77 -12.24
N LEU A 8 -10.74 -5.07 -11.90
CA LEU A 8 -10.40 -6.32 -11.23
C LEU A 8 -10.84 -6.23 -9.76
N VAL A 9 -11.81 -7.06 -9.37
CA VAL A 9 -12.25 -7.16 -7.97
C VAL A 9 -11.56 -8.35 -7.31
N SER A 10 -10.73 -8.06 -6.32
CA SER A 10 -9.92 -9.05 -5.62
C SER A 10 -10.28 -9.14 -4.14
N SER A 11 -10.07 -10.32 -3.53
CA SER A 11 -10.25 -10.51 -2.08
C SER A 11 -9.17 -11.41 -1.48
N GLY A 12 -8.94 -11.27 -0.18
CA GLY A 12 -7.82 -11.90 0.48
C GLY A 12 -7.64 -11.51 1.95
N THR A 13 -6.44 -11.73 2.46
CA THR A 13 -6.04 -11.43 3.83
C THR A 13 -4.74 -10.64 3.85
N PHE A 14 -4.55 -9.87 4.91
CA PHE A 14 -3.30 -9.17 5.15
C PHE A 14 -2.87 -9.32 6.61
N ILE A 15 -1.57 -9.32 6.83
CA ILE A 15 -0.95 -9.24 8.15
C ILE A 15 0.10 -8.16 8.08
N LEU A 16 -0.01 -7.18 8.97
CA LEU A 16 0.97 -6.13 9.13
C LEU A 16 1.63 -6.26 10.51
N SER A 17 2.96 -6.33 10.51
CA SER A 17 3.78 -6.30 11.71
C SER A 17 4.80 -5.18 11.60
N LYS A 18 4.95 -4.38 12.67
CA LYS A 18 5.99 -3.33 12.72
C LYS A 18 7.40 -3.91 12.56
N LYS A 19 7.64 -5.14 13.02
CA LYS A 19 8.95 -5.80 12.98
C LYS A 19 9.15 -6.63 11.71
N LYS A 20 8.10 -7.30 11.24
CA LYS A 20 8.21 -8.28 10.14
C LYS A 20 7.76 -7.73 8.78
N GLY A 21 7.11 -6.57 8.75
CA GLY A 21 6.59 -5.94 7.53
C GLY A 21 5.17 -6.42 7.18
N LEU A 22 4.87 -6.46 5.89
CA LEU A 22 3.55 -6.80 5.35
C LEU A 22 3.59 -8.19 4.72
N ASN A 23 2.55 -8.98 4.98
CA ASN A 23 2.21 -10.17 4.21
C ASN A 23 0.79 -10.01 3.68
N TRP A 24 0.65 -9.89 2.37
CA TRP A 24 -0.61 -9.78 1.65
C TRP A 24 -0.85 -11.06 0.85
N GLN A 25 -2.03 -11.64 0.99
CA GLN A 25 -2.44 -12.84 0.28
C GLN A 25 -3.78 -12.57 -0.39
N GLN A 26 -3.80 -12.58 -1.72
CA GLN A 26 -5.01 -12.61 -2.51
C GLN A 26 -5.40 -14.06 -2.76
N ASN A 27 -6.68 -14.37 -2.60
CA ASN A 27 -7.23 -15.70 -2.88
C ASN A 27 -8.08 -15.70 -4.17
N GLU A 28 -8.82 -14.60 -4.40
CA GLU A 28 -9.73 -14.45 -5.54
C GLU A 28 -9.38 -13.17 -6.33
N PRO A 29 -9.57 -13.15 -7.67
CA PRO A 29 -10.01 -14.27 -8.51
C PRO A 29 -8.87 -15.22 -8.90
N PHE A 30 -7.65 -14.90 -8.48
CA PHE A 30 -6.48 -15.76 -8.62
C PHE A 30 -5.61 -15.62 -7.38
N LYS A 31 -4.88 -16.69 -7.06
CA LYS A 31 -3.93 -16.69 -5.94
C LYS A 31 -2.75 -15.79 -6.26
N SER A 32 -2.44 -14.86 -5.37
CA SER A 32 -1.18 -14.13 -5.40
C SER A 32 -0.75 -13.78 -3.99
N SER A 33 0.55 -13.63 -3.78
CA SER A 33 1.08 -13.16 -2.51
C SER A 33 2.09 -12.05 -2.72
N LEU A 34 2.11 -11.10 -1.79
CA LEU A 34 3.09 -10.03 -1.72
C LEU A 34 3.60 -9.96 -0.29
N ARG A 35 4.89 -10.18 -0.12
CA ARG A 35 5.59 -9.98 1.15
C ARG A 35 6.54 -8.80 1.01
N VAL A 36 6.40 -7.83 1.90
CA VAL A 36 7.25 -6.65 1.96
C VAL A 36 7.95 -6.59 3.31
N THR A 37 9.27 -6.54 3.31
CA THR A 37 10.11 -6.31 4.50
C THR A 37 10.98 -5.08 4.29
N SER A 38 11.74 -4.68 5.31
CA SER A 38 12.73 -3.59 5.23
C SER A 38 13.90 -3.86 4.28
N THR A 39 14.02 -5.06 3.72
CA THR A 39 15.15 -5.45 2.86
C THR A 39 14.75 -6.09 1.54
N ARG A 40 13.52 -6.60 1.40
CA ARG A 40 13.06 -7.27 0.18
C ARG A 40 11.55 -7.14 -0.03
N LEU A 41 11.17 -7.18 -1.30
CA LEU A 41 9.82 -7.44 -1.77
C LEU A 41 9.83 -8.81 -2.46
N GLU A 42 8.87 -9.65 -2.12
CA GLU A 42 8.70 -10.98 -2.71
C GLU A 42 7.26 -11.09 -3.20
N GLN A 43 7.07 -11.35 -4.49
CA GLN A 43 5.76 -11.48 -5.11
C GLN A 43 5.63 -12.83 -5.80
N SER A 44 4.51 -13.52 -5.61
CA SER A 44 4.15 -14.70 -6.39
C SER A 44 2.75 -14.54 -6.98
N MET A 45 2.53 -15.12 -8.15
CA MET A 45 1.23 -15.14 -8.82
C MET A 45 0.96 -16.56 -9.35
N MET A 46 -0.20 -17.10 -9.01
CA MET A 46 -0.59 -18.49 -9.30
C MET A 46 0.53 -19.46 -8.90
N ASP A 47 0.89 -20.39 -9.77
CA ASP A 47 1.91 -21.41 -9.53
C ASP A 47 3.33 -20.97 -9.96
N ASN A 48 3.51 -19.69 -10.29
CA ASN A 48 4.83 -19.17 -10.66
C ASN A 48 5.75 -19.04 -9.44
N PRO A 49 7.06 -19.32 -9.59
CA PRO A 49 8.03 -19.05 -8.55
C PRO A 49 8.00 -17.59 -8.09
N PRO A 50 8.26 -17.32 -6.80
CA PRO A 50 8.32 -15.96 -6.31
C PRO A 50 9.40 -15.13 -7.01
N THR A 51 9.04 -13.93 -7.44
CA THR A 51 9.98 -12.90 -7.87
C THR A 51 10.43 -12.13 -6.64
N VAL A 52 11.74 -12.04 -6.43
CA VAL A 52 12.34 -11.29 -5.33
C VAL A 52 12.97 -10.02 -5.88
N ILE A 53 12.58 -8.89 -5.30
CA ILE A 53 13.08 -7.55 -5.64
C ILE A 53 13.78 -7.00 -4.39
N THR A 54 15.06 -6.65 -4.53
CA THR A 54 15.80 -5.93 -3.50
C THR A 54 15.96 -4.46 -3.87
N LYS A 55 16.38 -3.65 -2.90
CA LYS A 55 16.72 -2.24 -3.12
C LYS A 55 17.79 -2.04 -4.22
N LYS A 56 18.70 -3.00 -4.40
CA LYS A 56 19.73 -2.96 -5.43
C LYS A 56 19.13 -3.16 -6.83
N ASP A 57 18.12 -4.01 -6.94
CA ASP A 57 17.52 -4.39 -8.22
C ASP A 57 16.58 -3.30 -8.74
N GLN A 58 15.71 -2.80 -7.87
CA GLN A 58 14.69 -1.79 -8.22
C GLN A 58 14.51 -0.79 -7.06
N PRO A 59 15.43 0.19 -6.90
CA PRO A 59 15.40 1.12 -5.77
C PRO A 59 14.11 1.96 -5.71
N VAL A 60 13.50 2.22 -6.87
CA VAL A 60 12.23 2.96 -6.97
C VAL A 60 11.09 2.15 -6.37
N ILE A 61 10.89 0.90 -6.80
CA ILE A 61 9.84 0.00 -6.28
C ILE A 61 9.99 -0.20 -4.77
N PHE A 62 11.23 -0.34 -4.32
CA PHE A 62 11.53 -0.50 -2.89
C PHE A 62 11.13 0.75 -2.09
N ALA A 63 11.38 1.95 -2.61
CA ALA A 63 10.99 3.20 -1.95
C ALA A 63 9.45 3.35 -1.84
N PHE A 64 8.66 2.89 -2.82
CA PHE A 64 7.20 2.82 -2.70
C PHE A 64 6.76 1.90 -1.57
N SER A 65 7.41 0.74 -1.47
CA SER A 65 7.11 -0.27 -0.47
C SER A 65 7.39 0.24 0.95
N ASP A 66 8.53 0.92 1.14
CA ASP A 66 8.89 1.55 2.41
C ASP A 66 7.85 2.59 2.83
N ILE A 67 7.45 3.50 1.93
CA ILE A 67 6.48 4.54 2.26
C ILE A 67 5.11 3.96 2.60
N PHE A 68 4.65 2.96 1.84
CA PHE A 68 3.40 2.28 2.16
C PHE A 68 3.46 1.72 3.59
N LEU A 69 4.54 1.02 3.96
CA LEU A 69 4.72 0.55 5.32
C LEU A 69 4.77 1.70 6.35
N SER A 70 5.43 2.82 6.05
CA SER A 70 5.49 4.00 6.94
C SER A 70 4.11 4.56 7.24
N VAL A 71 3.25 4.65 6.22
CA VAL A 71 1.86 5.10 6.37
C VAL A 71 1.12 4.21 7.37
N PHE A 72 1.20 2.89 7.18
CA PHE A 72 0.56 1.92 8.06
C PHE A 72 1.14 1.88 9.48
N GLN A 73 2.42 2.16 9.63
CA GLN A 73 3.09 2.23 10.93
C GLN A 73 2.88 3.57 11.64
N GLY A 74 2.31 4.56 10.96
CA GLY A 74 2.11 5.91 11.47
C GLY A 74 3.39 6.75 11.54
N ASP A 75 4.43 6.41 10.76
CA ASP A 75 5.66 7.21 10.68
C ASP A 75 5.45 8.45 9.81
N LYS A 76 4.87 9.48 10.43
CA LYS A 76 4.58 10.76 9.80
C LYS A 76 5.84 11.45 9.26
N LYS A 77 7.00 11.26 9.89
CA LYS A 77 8.24 11.93 9.48
C LYS A 77 8.70 11.39 8.15
N GLN A 78 8.71 10.07 7.99
CA GLN A 78 9.09 9.43 6.74
C GLN A 78 8.12 9.75 5.60
N VAL A 79 6.81 9.74 5.87
CA VAL A 79 5.78 10.10 4.87
C VAL A 79 5.95 11.56 4.41
N ALA A 80 6.17 12.48 5.34
CA ALA A 80 6.30 13.91 5.04
C ALA A 80 7.54 14.26 4.19
N GLN A 81 8.54 13.38 4.09
CA GLN A 81 9.69 13.61 3.20
C GLN A 81 9.29 13.58 1.73
N TYR A 82 8.32 12.74 1.37
CA TYR A 82 7.96 12.47 -0.03
C TYR A 82 6.57 12.99 -0.40
N PHE A 83 5.69 13.23 0.58
CA PHE A 83 4.31 13.64 0.37
C PHE A 83 3.98 14.93 1.13
N ASN A 84 3.15 15.77 0.51
CA ASN A 84 2.34 16.74 1.22
C ASN A 84 1.21 15.98 1.92
N LEU A 85 0.99 16.26 3.20
CA LEU A 85 0.02 15.56 4.03
C LEU A 85 -1.06 16.54 4.47
N TYR A 86 -2.31 16.19 4.23
CA TYR A 86 -3.47 16.86 4.79
C TYR A 86 -4.25 15.88 5.67
N PHE A 87 -4.55 16.27 6.90
CA PHE A 87 -5.31 15.48 7.86
C PHE A 87 -6.60 16.21 8.19
N SER A 88 -7.70 15.48 8.27
CA SER A 88 -8.98 15.98 8.74
C SER A 88 -9.72 14.95 9.58
N GLY A 89 -10.68 15.41 10.39
CA GLY A 89 -11.49 14.56 11.27
C GLY A 89 -10.88 14.34 12.66
N ASP A 90 -11.27 13.25 13.31
CA ASP A 90 -10.90 12.89 14.67
C ASP A 90 -10.57 11.39 14.82
N VAL A 91 -10.30 10.95 16.04
CA VAL A 91 -9.93 9.55 16.35
C VAL A 91 -11.00 8.51 15.99
N LYS A 92 -12.27 8.90 15.86
CA LYS A 92 -13.38 8.01 15.49
C LYS A 92 -13.56 7.96 13.98
N LYS A 93 -13.30 9.07 13.29
CA LYS A 93 -13.40 9.18 11.84
C LYS A 93 -12.39 10.20 11.33
N TRP A 94 -11.31 9.72 10.75
CA TRP A 94 -10.25 10.54 10.18
C TRP A 94 -10.07 10.25 8.68
N GLN A 95 -9.52 11.24 7.99
CA GLN A 95 -9.03 11.13 6.62
C GLN A 95 -7.62 11.73 6.51
N ILE A 96 -6.77 11.06 5.72
CA ILE A 96 -5.43 11.53 5.36
C ILE A 96 -5.35 11.57 3.84
N ALA A 97 -5.03 12.74 3.31
CA ALA A 97 -4.76 12.97 1.91
C ALA A 97 -3.25 13.16 1.71
N LEU A 98 -2.65 12.40 0.80
CA LEU A 98 -1.23 12.45 0.46
C LEU A 98 -1.04 12.82 -1.01
N THR A 99 -0.24 13.85 -1.27
CA THR A 99 0.13 14.26 -2.63
C THR A 99 1.65 14.23 -2.78
N PRO A 100 2.22 13.47 -3.74
CA PRO A 100 3.66 13.36 -3.86
C PRO A 100 4.31 14.69 -4.23
N LYS A 101 5.45 14.99 -3.59
CA LYS A 101 6.21 16.24 -3.77
C LYS A 101 7.11 16.19 -5.01
N THR A 102 7.77 15.06 -5.21
CA THR A 102 8.86 14.92 -6.20
C THR A 102 8.87 13.53 -6.87
N THR A 103 9.69 13.40 -7.92
CA THR A 103 9.98 12.14 -8.59
C THR A 103 10.74 11.18 -7.65
N PRO A 104 10.52 9.85 -7.74
CA PRO A 104 9.70 9.14 -8.72
C PRO A 104 8.20 9.09 -8.42
N PHE A 105 7.78 9.44 -7.20
CA PHE A 105 6.41 9.26 -6.74
C PHE A 105 5.39 10.02 -7.58
N ASN A 106 5.66 11.30 -7.88
CA ASN A 106 4.75 12.12 -8.68
C ASN A 106 4.59 11.67 -10.14
N LYS A 107 5.42 10.72 -10.62
CA LYS A 107 5.29 10.13 -11.96
C LYS A 107 4.39 8.91 -11.98
N ALA A 108 4.20 8.23 -10.84
CA ALA A 108 3.36 7.04 -10.75
C ALA A 108 2.04 7.30 -10.04
N ILE A 109 2.04 8.17 -9.02
CA ILE A 109 0.91 8.46 -8.15
C ILE A 109 0.50 9.92 -8.34
N LYS A 110 -0.80 10.15 -8.52
CA LYS A 110 -1.44 11.47 -8.44
C LYS A 110 -1.81 11.80 -7.01
N HIS A 111 -2.48 10.86 -6.34
CA HIS A 111 -3.05 11.07 -5.00
C HIS A 111 -3.17 9.74 -4.25
N ILE A 112 -3.07 9.79 -2.92
CA ILE A 112 -3.46 8.69 -2.04
C ILE A 112 -4.40 9.26 -0.99
N GLU A 113 -5.56 8.65 -0.81
CA GLU A 113 -6.47 8.92 0.29
C GLU A 113 -6.55 7.72 1.22
N LEU A 114 -6.50 7.97 2.52
CA LEU A 114 -6.65 6.97 3.56
C LEU A 114 -7.76 7.43 4.48
N SER A 115 -8.62 6.52 4.89
CA SER A 115 -9.65 6.83 5.87
C SER A 115 -9.85 5.69 6.87
N GLY A 116 -10.33 6.06 8.05
CA GLY A 116 -10.54 5.10 9.12
C GLY A 116 -11.03 5.73 10.42
N GLY A 117 -10.96 4.93 11.48
CA GLY A 117 -11.24 5.32 12.87
C GLY A 117 -10.17 4.72 13.78
N GLN A 118 -10.54 3.71 14.58
CA GLN A 118 -9.55 2.94 15.34
C GLN A 118 -8.48 2.28 14.44
N TYR A 119 -8.89 1.84 13.24
CA TYR A 119 -8.02 1.26 12.22
C TYR A 119 -8.26 1.94 10.87
N ILE A 120 -7.30 1.80 9.96
CA ILE A 120 -7.46 2.14 8.54
C ILE A 120 -8.50 1.18 7.95
N THR A 121 -9.52 1.72 7.28
CA THR A 121 -10.59 0.92 6.65
C THR A 121 -10.67 1.09 5.15
N SER A 122 -10.18 2.20 4.60
CA SER A 122 -10.10 2.41 3.16
C SER A 122 -8.79 3.07 2.76
N ILE A 123 -8.26 2.64 1.62
CA ILE A 123 -7.09 3.20 0.96
C ILE A 123 -7.43 3.33 -0.51
N GLU A 124 -7.32 4.54 -1.03
CA GLU A 124 -7.52 4.85 -2.43
C GLU A 124 -6.22 5.41 -3.01
N ILE A 125 -5.82 4.91 -4.17
CA ILE A 125 -4.60 5.31 -4.86
C ILE A 125 -4.98 5.67 -6.29
N ASP A 126 -4.82 6.94 -6.63
CA ASP A 126 -4.93 7.43 -7.99
C ASP A 126 -3.57 7.40 -8.65
N GLU A 127 -3.45 6.65 -9.74
CA GLU A 127 -2.25 6.59 -10.55
C GLU A 127 -2.26 7.64 -11.66
N THR A 128 -1.06 8.04 -12.10
CA THR A 128 -0.90 9.00 -13.20
C THR A 128 -1.51 8.51 -14.51
N GLN A 129 -1.57 7.19 -14.70
CA GLN A 129 -2.06 6.53 -15.91
C GLN A 129 -3.59 6.36 -16.00
N GLU A 130 -4.35 7.05 -15.15
CA GLU A 130 -5.82 6.95 -15.05
C GLU A 130 -6.31 5.58 -14.56
N ASN A 131 -5.44 4.86 -13.85
CA ASN A 131 -5.86 3.73 -13.02
C ASN A 131 -6.16 4.23 -11.62
N ASN A 132 -7.11 3.58 -10.97
CA ASN A 132 -7.46 3.81 -9.59
C ASN A 132 -7.51 2.45 -8.88
N MET A 133 -6.94 2.40 -7.68
CA MET A 133 -6.96 1.23 -6.83
C MET A 133 -7.66 1.59 -5.52
N ILE A 134 -8.68 0.82 -5.16
CA ILE A 134 -9.41 0.96 -3.90
C ILE A 134 -9.23 -0.32 -3.09
N ILE A 135 -8.76 -0.17 -1.86
CA ILE A 135 -8.58 -1.25 -0.91
C ILE A 135 -9.50 -1.00 0.27
N ASN A 136 -10.46 -1.91 0.48
CA ASN A 136 -11.34 -1.90 1.64
C ASN A 136 -10.87 -2.95 2.65
N LEU A 137 -10.55 -2.51 3.86
CA LEU A 137 -10.10 -3.37 4.95
C LEU A 137 -11.23 -3.57 5.96
N SER A 138 -11.47 -4.84 6.31
CA SER A 138 -12.51 -5.24 7.25
C SER A 138 -12.01 -6.37 8.15
N ASN A 139 -12.78 -6.68 9.21
CA ASN A 139 -12.45 -7.74 10.18
C ASN A 139 -11.05 -7.56 10.80
N ILE A 140 -10.66 -6.32 11.04
CA ILE A 140 -9.33 -5.96 11.55
C ILE A 140 -9.25 -6.33 13.03
N SER A 141 -8.22 -7.10 13.37
CA SER A 141 -7.88 -7.42 14.74
C SER A 141 -6.40 -7.10 14.98
N GLN A 142 -6.10 -6.56 16.15
CA GLN A 142 -4.72 -6.34 16.57
C GLN A 142 -4.30 -7.44 17.54
N ARG A 143 -3.19 -8.11 17.22
CA ARG A 143 -2.50 -9.01 18.14
C ARG A 143 -1.24 -8.32 18.63
N ASN A 144 -1.02 -8.32 19.95
CA ASN A 144 0.23 -7.81 20.50
C ASN A 144 1.30 -8.88 20.26
N GLU A 145 2.30 -8.56 19.43
CA GLU A 145 3.54 -9.34 19.25
C GLU A 145 4.62 -8.89 20.23
#